data_AF-A0A2I5KM50-F1
#
_entry.id   AF-A0A2I5KM50-F1
#
_cell.length_a   1.000
_cell.length_b   1.000
_cell.length_c   1.000
_cell.angle_alpha   90.00
_cell.angle_beta   90.00
_cell.angle_gamma   90.00
#
_symmetry.space_group_name_H-M   'P 1'
#
loop_
_entity.id
_entity.type
_entity.pdbx_description
1 polymer ?
#
loop_
_entity_poly.entity_id
_entity_poly.type
_entity_poly.pdbx_seq_one_letter_code
_entity_poly.pdbx_strand_id
1 'polypeptide(L)'
;MKKFSQTWKNVDRKGLKLSFIYFLNSLIKILFVEQFFWISAILLGVLVGIAPSKYHLGIGLTLIVLLSGKLTRRLVIMFVDRGSKQFIWALKEMVYFYFFSEGFKTVGQQIITNEYFGNLLIAWLCSLVIAIATYNLQPRLFNRYLFKNVIDKDYLGIRKFTDPLPHESNFYSDSMEADVDKRMRMINQRVIKEPYQNVVELSFLNREMTTAIAYKAVPFPGKMERNFIECDTIYYPVFRVYPFGKKVDFYHKLLQIKLSRNAAFTKSASISILKSSDLS
;
A
#
# COMPACT_ATOMS: atom_id res chain seq x y z
N MET A 1 -22.94 4.18 31.66
CA MET A 1 -22.69 2.76 31.31
C MET A 1 -23.84 2.08 30.54
N LYS A 2 -25.13 2.25 30.90
CA LYS A 2 -26.26 1.60 30.20
C LYS A 2 -26.36 1.89 28.68
N LYS A 3 -26.09 3.13 28.24
CA LYS A 3 -26.07 3.53 26.81
C LYS A 3 -25.00 2.79 25.99
N PHE A 4 -23.81 2.61 26.56
CA PHE A 4 -22.70 1.89 25.91
C PHE A 4 -22.99 0.38 25.80
N SER A 5 -23.62 -0.22 26.81
CA SER A 5 -24.04 -1.63 26.77
C SER A 5 -25.12 -1.88 25.71
N GLN A 6 -26.08 -0.95 25.55
CA GLN A 6 -27.12 -1.04 24.51
C GLN A 6 -26.57 -0.84 23.10
N THR A 7 -25.62 0.08 22.88
CA THR A 7 -24.96 0.21 21.57
C THR A 7 -24.22 -1.07 21.20
N TRP A 8 -23.49 -1.69 22.15
CA TRP A 8 -22.79 -2.97 21.94
C TRP A 8 -23.71 -4.14 21.54
N LYS A 9 -24.94 -4.20 22.06
CA LYS A 9 -25.92 -5.25 21.72
C LYS A 9 -26.42 -5.17 20.27
N ASN A 10 -26.36 -3.99 19.66
CA ASN A 10 -26.79 -3.73 18.27
C ASN A 10 -25.60 -3.51 17.31
N VAL A 11 -24.37 -3.80 17.73
CA VAL A 11 -23.19 -3.64 16.86
C VAL A 11 -23.24 -4.66 15.72
N ASP A 12 -23.08 -4.18 14.49
CA ASP A 12 -22.92 -5.02 13.33
C ASP A 12 -21.61 -5.81 13.42
N ARG A 13 -21.73 -7.10 13.78
CA ARG A 13 -20.59 -8.02 13.96
C ARG A 13 -19.72 -8.11 12.70
N LYS A 14 -20.26 -7.82 11.52
CA LYS A 14 -19.50 -7.88 10.26
C LYS A 14 -18.54 -6.70 10.13
N GLY A 15 -18.92 -5.52 10.60
CA GLY A 15 -18.05 -4.34 10.65
C GLY A 15 -16.83 -4.58 11.52
N LEU A 16 -17.04 -5.08 12.74
CA LEU A 16 -15.97 -5.49 13.64
C LEU A 16 -15.10 -6.59 13.06
N LYS A 17 -15.70 -7.66 12.50
CA LYS A 17 -14.97 -8.75 11.86
C LYS A 17 -14.07 -8.25 10.72
N LEU A 18 -14.59 -7.39 9.85
CA LEU A 18 -13.83 -6.85 8.73
C LEU A 18 -12.69 -5.95 9.21
N SER A 19 -12.94 -5.12 10.22
CA SER A 19 -11.93 -4.26 10.86
C SER A 19 -10.84 -5.08 11.53
N PHE A 20 -11.21 -6.18 12.19
CA PHE A 20 -10.27 -7.11 12.80
C PHE A 20 -9.39 -7.79 11.76
N ILE A 21 -9.97 -8.27 10.64
CA ILE A 21 -9.20 -8.85 9.53
C ILE A 21 -8.24 -7.82 8.93
N TYR A 22 -8.69 -6.58 8.74
CA TYR A 22 -7.83 -5.49 8.29
C TYR A 22 -6.66 -5.23 9.26
N PHE A 23 -6.95 -5.15 10.55
CA PHE A 23 -5.94 -4.93 11.58
C PHE A 23 -4.94 -6.10 11.66
N LEU A 24 -5.41 -7.34 11.66
CA LEU A 24 -4.58 -8.55 11.64
C LEU A 24 -3.67 -8.55 10.41
N ASN A 25 -4.21 -8.17 9.25
CA ASN A 25 -3.44 -8.03 8.03
C ASN A 25 -2.36 -6.93 8.18
N SER A 26 -2.69 -5.77 8.75
CA SER A 26 -1.69 -4.75 9.02
C SER A 26 -0.60 -5.23 9.99
N LEU A 27 -0.99 -5.95 11.04
CA LEU A 27 -0.10 -6.46 12.08
C LEU A 27 0.89 -7.50 11.53
N ILE A 28 0.43 -8.47 10.74
CA ILE A 28 1.29 -9.47 10.09
C ILE A 28 2.36 -8.78 9.23
N LYS A 29 1.96 -7.74 8.47
CA LYS A 29 2.91 -6.98 7.65
C LYS A 29 3.97 -6.30 8.52
N ILE A 30 3.56 -5.67 9.61
CA ILE A 30 4.47 -5.00 10.55
C ILE A 30 5.42 -6.02 11.17
N LEU A 31 4.90 -7.13 11.72
CA LEU A 31 5.72 -8.12 12.41
C LEU A 31 6.80 -8.71 11.51
N PHE A 32 6.45 -9.24 10.35
CA PHE A 32 7.42 -9.95 9.51
C PHE A 32 8.34 -9.04 8.71
N VAL A 33 7.86 -7.87 8.27
CA VAL A 33 8.69 -6.93 7.53
C VAL A 33 9.63 -6.17 8.46
N GLU A 34 9.14 -5.69 9.61
CA GLU A 34 9.98 -4.93 10.55
C GLU A 34 10.97 -5.83 11.29
N GLN A 35 10.60 -7.07 11.62
CA GLN A 35 11.53 -8.06 12.19
C GLN A 35 12.76 -8.27 11.31
N PHE A 36 12.59 -8.35 9.99
CA PHE A 36 13.70 -8.49 9.06
C PHE A 36 14.69 -7.32 9.17
N PHE A 37 14.19 -6.10 9.31
CA PHE A 37 15.05 -4.93 9.48
C PHE A 37 15.78 -4.93 10.83
N TRP A 38 15.16 -5.41 11.91
CA TRP A 38 15.82 -5.55 13.21
C TRP A 38 16.97 -6.56 13.16
N ILE A 39 16.74 -7.74 12.58
CA ILE A 39 17.78 -8.77 12.42
C ILE A 39 18.91 -8.26 11.50
N SER A 40 18.56 -7.53 10.44
CA SER A 40 19.54 -6.89 9.56
C SER A 40 20.43 -5.87 10.28
N ALA A 41 19.85 -5.07 11.19
CA ALA A 41 20.60 -4.11 11.98
C ALA A 41 21.59 -4.81 12.94
N ILE A 42 21.17 -5.88 13.60
CA ILE A 42 22.04 -6.71 14.45
C ILE A 42 23.19 -7.29 13.62
N LEU A 43 22.88 -7.93 12.49
CA LEU A 43 23.88 -8.54 11.60
C LEU A 43 24.90 -7.51 11.11
N LEU A 44 24.43 -6.31 10.73
CA LEU A 44 25.32 -5.23 10.32
C LEU A 44 26.24 -4.79 11.46
N GLY A 45 25.72 -4.67 12.68
CA GLY A 45 26.54 -4.37 13.87
C GLY A 45 27.62 -5.41 14.12
N VAL A 46 27.27 -6.70 13.98
CA VAL A 46 28.21 -7.82 14.10
C VAL A 46 29.26 -7.80 12.99
N LEU A 47 28.87 -7.59 11.73
CA LEU A 47 29.79 -7.52 10.59
C LEU A 47 30.82 -6.39 10.75
N VAL A 48 30.35 -5.21 11.18
CA VAL A 48 31.23 -4.07 11.47
C VAL A 48 32.19 -4.43 12.59
N GLY A 49 31.74 -5.14 13.63
CA GLY A 49 32.60 -5.58 14.74
C GLY A 49 33.52 -6.77 14.43
N ILE A 50 33.33 -7.52 13.32
CA ILE A 50 34.28 -8.58 12.88
C ILE A 50 35.38 -8.06 11.93
N ALA A 51 35.18 -6.95 11.21
CA ALA A 51 36.14 -6.35 10.28
C ALA A 51 37.62 -6.28 10.78
N PRO A 52 38.64 -6.18 9.92
CA PRO A 52 40.03 -6.10 10.40
C PRO A 52 40.26 -4.87 11.32
N SER A 53 41.02 -5.05 12.41
CA SER A 53 41.27 -4.04 13.45
C SER A 53 41.75 -2.67 12.92
N LYS A 54 42.45 -2.67 11.78
CA LYS A 54 42.92 -1.45 11.11
C LYS A 54 41.79 -0.53 10.62
N TYR A 55 40.62 -1.09 10.30
CA TYR A 55 39.47 -0.35 9.75
C TYR A 55 38.25 -0.34 10.67
N HIS A 56 38.30 -1.11 11.76
CA HIS A 56 37.23 -1.31 12.73
C HIS A 56 36.60 -0.04 13.27
N LEU A 57 37.43 0.79 13.90
CA LEU A 57 36.98 2.03 14.51
C LEU A 57 36.53 3.03 13.45
N GLY A 58 37.21 3.09 12.30
CA GLY A 58 36.87 4.00 11.21
C GLY A 58 35.54 3.67 10.54
N ILE A 59 35.27 2.41 10.22
CA ILE A 59 34.01 1.96 9.61
C ILE A 59 32.86 2.08 10.60
N GLY A 60 33.09 1.68 11.86
CA GLY A 60 32.09 1.82 12.93
C GLY A 60 31.73 3.27 13.22
N LEU A 61 32.71 4.16 13.43
CA LEU A 61 32.48 5.59 13.66
C LEU A 61 31.82 6.26 12.45
N THR A 62 32.25 5.94 11.21
CA THR A 62 31.62 6.55 10.03
C THR A 62 30.17 6.14 9.87
N LEU A 63 29.84 4.86 10.08
CA LEU A 63 28.44 4.40 10.06
C LEU A 63 27.62 4.98 11.20
N ILE A 64 28.17 5.06 12.42
CA ILE A 64 27.50 5.68 13.57
C ILE A 64 27.27 7.18 13.33
N VAL A 65 28.25 7.91 12.78
CA VAL A 65 28.13 9.33 12.42
C VAL A 65 27.11 9.54 11.30
N LEU A 66 27.08 8.67 10.29
CA LEU A 66 26.07 8.74 9.20
C LEU A 66 24.66 8.42 9.70
N LEU A 67 24.51 7.42 10.57
CA LEU A 67 23.22 7.04 11.16
C LEU A 67 22.72 8.12 12.13
N SER A 68 23.59 8.62 13.00
CA SER A 68 23.26 9.71 13.93
C SER A 68 22.98 11.03 13.20
N GLY A 69 23.70 11.35 12.13
CA GLY A 69 23.43 12.49 11.25
C GLY A 69 22.08 12.39 10.52
N LYS A 70 21.70 11.18 10.06
CA LYS A 70 20.36 10.95 9.50
C LYS A 70 19.28 11.13 10.55
N LEU A 71 19.49 10.59 11.75
CA LEU A 71 18.53 10.70 12.87
C LEU A 71 18.36 12.15 13.33
N THR A 72 19.44 12.90 13.53
CA THR A 72 19.39 14.31 13.94
C THR A 72 18.70 15.17 12.88
N ARG A 73 19.02 14.98 11.59
CA ARG A 73 18.31 15.65 10.49
C ARG A 73 16.81 15.37 10.55
N ARG A 74 16.39 14.12 10.76
CA ARG A 74 14.96 13.78 10.85
C ARG A 74 14.29 14.34 12.10
N LEU A 75 14.97 14.37 13.23
CA LEU A 75 14.47 15.01 14.44
C LEU A 75 14.28 16.52 14.23
N VAL A 76 15.24 17.20 13.57
CA VAL A 76 15.10 18.61 13.19
C VAL A 76 13.90 18.81 12.25
N ILE A 77 13.77 18.00 11.20
CA ILE A 77 12.62 18.06 10.29
C ILE A 77 11.31 17.80 11.04
N MET A 78 11.27 16.87 12.00
CA MET A 78 10.10 16.60 12.83
C MET A 78 9.69 17.81 13.68
N PHE A 79 10.66 18.51 14.28
CA PHE A 79 10.41 19.75 15.02
C PHE A 79 9.89 20.88 14.12
N VAL A 80 10.34 20.94 12.86
CA VAL A 80 9.92 21.95 11.88
C VAL A 80 8.56 21.62 11.25
N ASP A 81 8.34 20.36 10.86
CA ASP A 81 7.21 19.94 10.01
C ASP A 81 5.96 19.52 10.81
N ARG A 82 6.04 19.41 12.15
CA ARG A 82 4.94 18.95 13.07
C ARG A 82 4.17 17.70 12.60
N GLY A 83 4.69 16.96 11.64
CA GLY A 83 4.02 15.85 11.00
C GLY A 83 4.19 14.57 11.82
N SER A 84 3.08 13.96 12.23
CA SER A 84 3.07 12.68 12.97
C SER A 84 3.82 11.54 12.25
N LYS A 85 3.92 11.61 10.92
CA LYS A 85 4.70 10.66 10.12
C LYS A 85 6.18 10.74 10.44
N GLN A 86 6.76 11.94 10.53
CA GLN A 86 8.20 12.13 10.77
C GLN A 86 8.60 11.55 12.14
N PHE A 87 7.76 11.72 13.15
CA PHE A 87 7.94 11.12 14.47
C PHE A 87 8.01 9.59 14.43
N ILE A 88 7.08 8.95 13.70
CA ILE A 88 7.08 7.49 13.53
C ILE A 88 8.36 7.01 12.84
N TRP A 89 8.83 7.73 11.80
CA TRP A 89 10.09 7.40 11.12
C TRP A 89 11.31 7.56 12.03
N ALA A 90 11.35 8.62 12.85
CA ALA A 90 12.43 8.85 13.80
C ALA A 90 12.49 7.74 14.87
N LEU A 91 11.33 7.33 15.43
CA LEU A 91 11.26 6.21 16.35
C LEU A 91 11.78 4.91 15.73
N LYS A 92 11.42 4.63 14.47
CA LYS A 92 11.95 3.46 13.75
C LYS A 92 13.46 3.50 13.62
N GLU A 93 14.03 4.65 13.26
CA GLU A 93 15.49 4.80 13.16
C GLU A 93 16.19 4.64 14.51
N MET A 94 15.59 5.12 15.61
CA MET A 94 16.11 4.87 16.97
C MET A 94 16.14 3.39 17.32
N VAL A 95 15.07 2.65 16.99
CA VAL A 95 15.00 1.20 17.20
C VAL A 95 16.07 0.48 16.39
N TYR A 96 16.27 0.84 15.12
CA TYR A 96 17.33 0.25 14.30
C TYR A 96 18.73 0.56 14.83
N PHE A 97 18.96 1.79 15.29
CA PHE A 97 20.23 2.18 15.89
C PHE A 97 20.52 1.39 17.19
N TYR A 98 19.49 1.18 18.02
CA TYR A 98 19.60 0.35 19.22
C TYR A 98 20.01 -1.08 18.88
N PHE A 99 19.32 -1.74 17.94
CA PHE A 99 19.65 -3.11 17.52
C PHE A 99 21.03 -3.22 16.86
N PHE A 100 21.44 -2.20 16.09
CA PHE A 100 22.79 -2.12 15.55
C PHE A 100 23.84 -2.01 16.65
N SER A 101 23.62 -1.16 17.66
CA SER A 101 24.52 -1.00 18.80
C SER A 101 24.66 -2.29 19.59
N GLU A 102 23.56 -3.01 19.84
CA GLU A 102 23.59 -4.32 20.48
C GLU A 102 24.40 -5.33 19.65
N GLY A 103 24.17 -5.41 18.34
CA GLY A 103 24.98 -6.23 17.43
C GLY A 103 26.48 -5.90 17.51
N PHE A 104 26.83 -4.61 17.53
CA PHE A 104 28.23 -4.17 17.65
C PHE A 104 28.87 -4.55 18.99
N LYS A 105 28.15 -4.41 20.10
CA LYS A 105 28.63 -4.76 21.45
C LYS A 105 28.95 -6.25 21.60
N THR A 106 28.17 -7.14 20.98
CA THR A 106 28.41 -8.59 21.07
C THR A 106 29.81 -9.00 20.62
N VAL A 107 30.43 -8.21 19.73
CA VAL A 107 31.77 -8.47 19.25
C VAL A 107 32.84 -8.02 20.26
N GLY A 108 32.63 -6.85 20.89
CA GLY A 108 33.53 -6.32 21.91
C GLY A 108 33.63 -7.21 23.16
N GLN A 109 32.64 -8.07 23.37
CA GLN A 109 32.61 -9.07 24.45
C GLN A 109 33.19 -10.44 24.05
N GLN A 110 33.74 -10.60 22.83
CA GLN A 110 34.27 -11.87 22.29
C GLN A 110 33.27 -13.05 22.28
N ILE A 111 31.95 -12.77 22.25
CA ILE A 111 30.90 -13.81 22.29
C ILE A 111 30.74 -14.50 20.93
N ILE A 112 31.41 -14.02 19.88
CA ILE A 112 31.24 -14.52 18.52
C ILE A 112 32.04 -15.80 18.31
N THR A 113 31.35 -16.92 18.44
CA THR A 113 31.78 -18.19 17.83
C THR A 113 31.36 -18.23 16.36
N ASN A 114 32.06 -19.01 15.54
CA ASN A 114 31.66 -19.27 14.15
C ASN A 114 30.22 -19.82 14.06
N GLU A 115 29.79 -20.57 15.08
CA GLU A 115 28.43 -21.11 15.19
C GLU A 115 27.38 -20.01 15.41
N TYR A 116 27.62 -19.06 16.32
CA TYR A 116 26.71 -17.93 16.54
C TYR A 116 26.50 -17.11 15.27
N PHE A 117 27.60 -16.78 14.58
CA PHE A 117 27.53 -16.02 13.32
C PHE A 117 26.79 -16.79 12.22
N GLY A 118 27.06 -18.09 12.08
CA GLY A 118 26.34 -18.96 11.14
C GLY A 118 24.83 -19.01 11.42
N ASN A 119 24.44 -19.19 12.67
CA ASN A 119 23.02 -19.19 13.08
C ASN A 119 22.34 -17.84 12.82
N LEU A 120 23.04 -16.73 13.06
CA LEU A 120 22.52 -15.39 12.77
C LEU A 120 22.30 -15.16 11.27
N LEU A 121 23.23 -15.63 10.42
CA LEU A 121 23.09 -15.58 8.97
C LEU A 121 21.89 -16.40 8.48
N ILE A 122 21.71 -17.61 9.02
CA ILE A 122 20.56 -18.46 8.69
C ILE A 122 19.25 -17.76 9.10
N ALA A 123 19.18 -17.22 10.32
CA ALA A 123 18.02 -16.48 10.79
C ALA A 123 17.70 -15.26 9.90
N TRP A 124 18.74 -14.53 9.46
CA TRP A 124 18.60 -13.41 8.54
C TRP A 124 18.06 -13.86 7.18
N LEU A 125 18.59 -14.94 6.59
CA LEU A 125 18.11 -15.50 5.33
C LEU A 125 16.65 -15.97 5.42
N CYS A 126 16.29 -16.70 6.48
CA CYS A 126 14.90 -17.11 6.71
C CYS A 126 13.98 -15.89 6.84
N SER A 127 14.40 -14.88 7.59
CA SER A 127 13.63 -13.64 7.76
C SER A 127 13.47 -12.87 6.45
N LEU A 128 14.48 -12.86 5.57
CA LEU A 128 14.41 -12.24 4.25
C LEU A 128 13.33 -12.93 3.39
N VAL A 129 13.35 -14.26 3.33
CA VAL A 129 12.36 -15.03 2.56
C VAL A 129 10.95 -14.76 3.07
N ILE A 130 10.75 -14.76 4.40
CA ILE A 130 9.45 -14.48 5.02
C ILE A 130 9.00 -13.04 4.73
N ALA A 131 9.89 -12.05 4.80
CA ALA A 131 9.58 -10.66 4.50
C ALA A 131 9.17 -10.47 3.03
N ILE A 132 9.89 -11.09 2.08
CA ILE A 132 9.56 -11.08 0.65
C ILE A 132 8.20 -11.75 0.41
N ALA A 133 7.96 -12.91 1.02
CA ALA A 133 6.69 -13.63 0.91
C ALA A 133 5.54 -12.77 1.46
N THR A 134 5.71 -12.16 2.63
CA THR A 134 4.74 -11.27 3.26
C THR A 134 4.44 -10.07 2.37
N TYR A 135 5.46 -9.41 1.82
CA TYR A 135 5.29 -8.23 0.97
C TYR A 135 4.48 -8.53 -0.31
N ASN A 136 4.69 -9.70 -0.91
CA ASN A 136 4.09 -10.06 -2.19
C ASN A 136 2.75 -10.79 -2.07
N LEU A 137 2.65 -11.78 -1.17
CA LEU A 137 1.48 -12.65 -1.06
C LEU A 137 0.37 -11.99 -0.25
N GLN A 138 0.73 -11.29 0.83
CA GLN A 138 -0.24 -10.81 1.78
C GLN A 138 -1.23 -9.78 1.19
N PRO A 139 -0.81 -8.74 0.44
CA PRO A 139 -1.75 -7.82 -0.20
C PRO A 139 -2.67 -8.54 -1.19
N ARG A 140 -2.16 -9.55 -1.89
CA ARG A 140 -2.94 -10.34 -2.85
C ARG A 140 -4.02 -11.16 -2.17
N LEU A 141 -3.69 -11.82 -1.05
CA LEU A 141 -4.63 -12.59 -0.25
C LEU A 141 -5.73 -11.70 0.36
N PHE A 142 -5.33 -10.55 0.91
CA PHE A 142 -6.28 -9.59 1.48
C PHE A 142 -7.22 -9.02 0.41
N ASN A 143 -6.68 -8.61 -0.75
CA ASN A 143 -7.50 -8.14 -1.86
C ASN A 143 -8.44 -9.24 -2.39
N ARG A 144 -7.97 -10.48 -2.48
CA ARG A 144 -8.81 -11.63 -2.87
C ARG A 144 -9.95 -11.83 -1.87
N TYR A 145 -9.70 -11.71 -0.57
CA TYR A 145 -10.74 -11.76 0.45
C TYR A 145 -11.76 -10.63 0.26
N LEU A 146 -11.30 -9.39 0.04
CA LEU A 146 -12.18 -8.23 -0.17
C LEU A 146 -13.05 -8.39 -1.41
N PHE A 147 -12.48 -8.76 -2.56
CA PHE A 147 -13.24 -8.99 -3.80
C PHE A 147 -14.18 -10.19 -3.71
N LYS A 148 -13.82 -11.22 -2.92
CA LYS A 148 -14.70 -12.37 -2.72
C LYS A 148 -15.91 -12.01 -1.86
N ASN A 149 -15.72 -11.26 -0.78
CA ASN A 149 -16.73 -11.13 0.27
C ASN A 149 -17.38 -9.75 0.39
N VAL A 150 -16.67 -8.67 0.07
CA VAL A 150 -17.05 -7.30 0.41
C VAL A 150 -17.36 -6.46 -0.83
N ILE A 151 -16.45 -6.46 -1.80
CA ILE A 151 -16.49 -5.60 -2.99
C ILE A 151 -16.84 -6.45 -4.20
N ASP A 152 -17.76 -5.98 -5.02
CA ASP A 152 -18.07 -6.58 -6.31
C ASP A 152 -16.98 -6.22 -7.33
N LYS A 153 -16.20 -7.24 -7.69
CA LYS A 153 -15.08 -7.11 -8.62
C LYS A 153 -15.55 -6.94 -10.07
N ASP A 154 -16.64 -7.60 -10.44
CA ASP A 154 -17.13 -7.67 -11.81
C ASP A 154 -17.82 -6.35 -12.16
N TYR A 155 -18.57 -5.78 -11.22
CA TYR A 155 -19.11 -4.42 -11.35
C TYR A 155 -18.02 -3.35 -11.52
N LEU A 156 -16.89 -3.48 -10.81
CA LEU A 156 -15.73 -2.58 -10.97
C LEU A 156 -14.99 -2.74 -12.31
N GLY A 157 -15.32 -3.76 -13.12
CA GLY A 157 -14.66 -4.03 -14.39
C GLY A 157 -13.20 -4.47 -14.24
N ILE A 158 -12.79 -4.95 -13.05
CA ILE A 158 -11.44 -5.47 -12.83
C ILE A 158 -11.37 -6.87 -13.43
N ARG A 159 -10.71 -7.01 -14.57
CA ARG A 159 -10.65 -8.29 -15.30
C ARG A 159 -9.26 -8.62 -15.81
N LYS A 160 -9.04 -9.87 -16.20
CA LYS A 160 -7.90 -10.24 -17.07
C LYS A 160 -8.23 -9.91 -18.52
N PHE A 161 -7.22 -9.74 -19.36
CA PHE A 161 -7.42 -9.48 -20.79
C PHE A 161 -8.21 -10.58 -21.51
N THR A 162 -8.10 -11.82 -21.03
CA THR A 162 -8.81 -13.01 -21.54
C THR A 162 -10.29 -13.05 -21.16
N ASP A 163 -10.70 -12.29 -20.15
CA ASP A 163 -12.06 -12.30 -19.63
C ASP A 163 -12.96 -11.40 -20.51
N PRO A 164 -14.28 -11.63 -20.58
CA PRO A 164 -15.20 -10.79 -21.34
C PRO A 164 -15.15 -9.32 -20.89
N LEU A 165 -15.54 -8.41 -21.78
CA LEU A 165 -15.65 -6.99 -21.43
C LEU A 165 -16.67 -6.77 -20.31
N PRO A 166 -16.52 -5.70 -19.51
CA PRO A 166 -17.50 -5.35 -18.49
C PRO A 166 -18.92 -5.23 -19.08
N HIS A 167 -19.93 -5.67 -18.34
CA HIS A 167 -21.34 -5.53 -18.70
C HIS A 167 -21.73 -4.05 -18.89
N GLU A 168 -22.83 -3.77 -19.59
CA GLU A 168 -23.29 -2.38 -19.81
C GLU A 168 -23.56 -1.61 -18.51
N SER A 169 -24.13 -2.30 -17.51
CA SER A 169 -24.27 -1.81 -16.14
C SER A 169 -22.98 -2.06 -15.35
N ASN A 170 -22.05 -1.11 -15.37
CA ASN A 170 -20.76 -1.19 -14.69
C ASN A 170 -20.40 0.13 -13.99
N PHE A 171 -19.32 0.11 -13.23
CA PHE A 171 -18.81 1.29 -12.53
C PHE A 171 -18.51 2.49 -13.46
N TYR A 172 -18.05 2.24 -14.69
CA TYR A 172 -17.68 3.29 -15.64
C TYR A 172 -18.90 3.98 -16.24
N SER A 173 -20.01 3.27 -16.47
CA SER A 173 -21.26 3.90 -16.90
C SER A 173 -21.90 4.69 -15.77
N ASP A 174 -21.97 4.10 -14.57
CA ASP A 174 -22.55 4.77 -13.40
C ASP A 174 -21.73 6.00 -12.94
N SER A 175 -20.41 6.00 -13.15
CA SER A 175 -19.56 7.15 -12.79
C SER A 175 -19.76 8.39 -13.67
N MET A 176 -20.47 8.26 -14.80
CA MET A 176 -20.85 9.37 -15.67
C MET A 176 -22.16 10.07 -15.27
N GLU A 177 -22.89 9.53 -14.28
CA GLU A 177 -24.08 10.19 -13.74
C GLU A 177 -23.73 11.59 -13.23
N ALA A 178 -24.50 12.59 -13.66
CA ALA A 178 -24.19 14.00 -13.44
C ALA A 178 -24.47 14.41 -11.98
N ASP A 179 -25.57 13.91 -11.41
CA ASP A 179 -25.93 14.12 -10.02
C ASP A 179 -24.99 13.33 -9.10
N VAL A 180 -24.25 14.06 -8.25
CA VAL A 180 -23.24 13.50 -7.35
C VAL A 180 -23.86 12.56 -6.31
N ASP A 181 -25.00 12.91 -5.71
CA ASP A 181 -25.64 12.09 -4.68
C ASP A 181 -26.19 10.81 -5.32
N LYS A 182 -26.89 10.94 -6.44
CA LYS A 182 -27.42 9.80 -7.19
C LYS A 182 -26.32 8.86 -7.65
N ARG A 183 -25.22 9.41 -8.22
CA ARG A 183 -24.03 8.67 -8.63
C ARG A 183 -23.44 7.87 -7.46
N MET A 184 -23.15 8.54 -6.36
CA MET A 184 -22.48 7.92 -5.21
C MET A 184 -23.35 6.86 -4.55
N ARG A 185 -24.68 7.07 -4.45
CA ARG A 185 -25.62 6.06 -3.92
C ARG A 185 -25.71 4.84 -4.81
N MET A 186 -25.87 5.04 -6.11
CA MET A 186 -25.99 3.95 -7.08
C MET A 186 -24.73 3.09 -7.10
N ILE A 187 -23.55 3.73 -7.17
CA ILE A 187 -22.27 3.02 -7.13
C ILE A 187 -22.12 2.27 -5.80
N ASN A 188 -22.39 2.92 -4.65
CA ASN A 188 -22.28 2.27 -3.34
C ASN A 188 -23.14 1.01 -3.21
N GLN A 189 -24.36 1.05 -3.73
CA GLN A 189 -25.28 -0.09 -3.70
C GLN A 189 -24.79 -1.27 -4.56
N ARG A 190 -24.19 -0.98 -5.73
CA ARG A 190 -23.75 -2.02 -6.67
C ARG A 190 -22.34 -2.55 -6.38
N VAL A 191 -21.44 -1.69 -5.90
CA VAL A 191 -20.04 -2.04 -5.66
C VAL A 191 -19.81 -2.78 -4.34
N ILE A 192 -20.70 -2.61 -3.35
CA ILE A 192 -20.60 -3.27 -2.04
C ILE A 192 -21.64 -4.37 -1.99
N LYS A 193 -21.18 -5.59 -1.71
CA LYS A 193 -22.05 -6.75 -1.54
C LYS A 193 -23.00 -6.53 -0.37
N GLU A 194 -24.27 -6.91 -0.54
CA GLU A 194 -25.35 -6.70 0.44
C GLU A 194 -24.96 -6.96 1.90
N PRO A 195 -24.21 -8.05 2.23
CA PRO A 195 -23.82 -8.33 3.60
C PRO A 195 -23.03 -7.21 4.30
N TYR A 196 -22.37 -6.32 3.55
CA TYR A 196 -21.47 -5.30 4.07
C TYR A 196 -21.94 -3.87 3.81
N GLN A 197 -23.09 -3.64 3.15
CA GLN A 197 -23.56 -2.30 2.78
C GLN A 197 -23.82 -1.38 4.00
N ASN A 198 -24.10 -1.93 5.18
CA ASN A 198 -24.29 -1.14 6.41
C ASN A 198 -22.99 -0.73 7.11
N VAL A 199 -21.86 -1.32 6.72
CA VAL A 199 -20.56 -1.17 7.39
C VAL A 199 -19.44 -0.73 6.47
N VAL A 200 -19.60 -0.86 5.15
CA VAL A 200 -18.64 -0.40 4.14
C VAL A 200 -19.27 0.72 3.32
N GLU A 201 -18.43 1.63 2.87
CA GLU A 201 -18.82 2.71 1.98
C GLU A 201 -17.68 3.06 1.02
N LEU A 202 -18.00 3.34 -0.22
CA LEU A 202 -17.18 4.11 -1.13
C LEU A 202 -17.42 5.59 -0.82
N SER A 203 -16.47 6.20 -0.12
CA SER A 203 -16.61 7.57 0.39
C SER A 203 -16.04 8.62 -0.55
N PHE A 204 -15.04 8.27 -1.36
CA PHE A 204 -14.48 9.18 -2.36
C PHE A 204 -14.33 8.50 -3.69
N LEU A 205 -14.60 9.28 -4.73
CA LEU A 205 -14.36 8.94 -6.11
C LEU A 205 -13.55 10.06 -6.77
N ASN A 206 -12.23 9.94 -6.72
CA ASN A 206 -11.37 10.89 -7.44
C ASN A 206 -11.23 10.45 -8.90
N ARG A 207 -11.22 11.43 -9.81
CA ARG A 207 -11.12 11.20 -11.26
C ARG A 207 -9.98 12.02 -11.83
N GLU A 208 -9.15 11.38 -12.64
CA GLU A 208 -8.06 11.97 -13.40
C GLU A 208 -8.31 11.70 -14.88
N MET A 209 -8.31 12.75 -15.70
CA MET A 209 -8.53 12.68 -17.14
C MET A 209 -7.23 13.00 -17.86
N THR A 210 -6.78 12.09 -18.72
CA THR A 210 -5.58 12.27 -19.53
C THR A 210 -5.99 12.51 -20.98
N THR A 211 -5.66 13.68 -21.51
CA THR A 211 -5.86 14.03 -22.93
C THR A 211 -4.55 13.99 -23.69
N ALA A 212 -4.58 13.58 -24.95
CA ALA A 212 -3.43 13.70 -25.85
C ALA A 212 -3.83 14.28 -27.21
N ILE A 213 -2.82 14.63 -28.00
CA ILE A 213 -2.99 15.10 -29.36
C ILE A 213 -2.95 13.88 -30.28
N ALA A 214 -3.98 13.71 -31.11
CA ALA A 214 -4.01 12.75 -32.19
C ALA A 214 -4.03 13.46 -33.53
N TYR A 215 -3.27 12.93 -34.47
CA TYR A 215 -3.25 13.40 -35.86
C TYR A 215 -4.13 12.47 -36.69
N LYS A 216 -5.14 13.01 -37.35
CA LYS A 216 -6.00 12.26 -38.26
C LYS A 216 -5.58 12.55 -39.70
N ALA A 217 -5.37 11.49 -40.48
CA ALA A 217 -5.18 11.62 -41.93
C ALA A 217 -6.50 12.11 -42.55
N VAL A 218 -6.44 13.24 -43.23
CA VAL A 218 -7.54 13.80 -44.01
C VAL A 218 -7.38 13.35 -45.47
N PRO A 219 -8.45 13.28 -46.29
CA PRO A 219 -8.38 12.75 -47.66
C PRO A 219 -7.45 13.52 -48.60
N PHE A 220 -6.94 14.69 -48.19
CA PHE A 220 -6.01 15.49 -48.98
C PHE A 220 -4.55 15.19 -48.61
N PRO A 221 -3.71 14.81 -49.59
CA PRO A 221 -2.30 14.53 -49.33
C PRO A 221 -1.60 15.78 -48.80
N GLY A 222 -0.92 15.64 -47.64
CA GLY A 222 -0.07 16.68 -47.05
C GLY A 222 -0.67 17.51 -45.91
N LYS A 223 -1.93 17.28 -45.53
CA LYS A 223 -2.51 17.88 -44.31
C LYS A 223 -2.84 16.78 -43.30
N MET A 224 -2.41 16.94 -42.06
CA MET A 224 -2.91 16.15 -40.92
C MET A 224 -3.72 17.08 -40.02
N GLU A 225 -4.93 16.71 -39.68
CA GLU A 225 -5.74 17.46 -38.72
C GLU A 225 -5.30 17.12 -37.30
N ARG A 226 -4.98 18.15 -36.53
CA ARG A 226 -4.60 18.05 -35.11
C ARG A 226 -5.87 18.07 -34.27
N ASN A 227 -6.17 16.96 -33.61
CA ASN A 227 -7.31 16.82 -32.71
C ASN A 227 -6.85 16.51 -31.29
N PHE A 228 -7.57 17.02 -30.29
CA PHE A 228 -7.39 16.60 -28.90
C PHE A 228 -8.34 15.45 -28.61
N ILE A 229 -7.81 14.35 -28.10
CA ILE A 229 -8.57 13.16 -27.71
C ILE A 229 -8.41 12.90 -26.21
N GLU A 230 -9.44 12.33 -25.60
CA GLU A 230 -9.33 11.74 -24.26
C GLU A 230 -8.70 10.35 -24.38
N CYS A 231 -7.51 10.17 -23.81
CA CYS A 231 -6.76 8.91 -23.89
C CYS A 231 -7.13 7.93 -22.78
N ASP A 232 -7.33 8.43 -21.56
CA ASP A 232 -7.75 7.61 -20.44
C ASP A 232 -8.46 8.44 -19.36
N THR A 233 -9.36 7.78 -18.66
CA THR A 233 -9.98 8.28 -17.44
C THR A 233 -9.62 7.33 -16.31
N ILE A 234 -8.84 7.79 -15.33
CA ILE A 234 -8.42 7.01 -14.17
C ILE A 234 -9.28 7.40 -12.97
N TYR A 235 -9.90 6.42 -12.36
CA TYR A 235 -10.67 6.55 -11.13
C TYR A 235 -9.90 5.99 -9.94
N TYR A 236 -10.03 6.68 -8.79
CA TYR A 236 -9.45 6.24 -7.52
C TYR A 236 -10.54 6.10 -6.44
N PRO A 237 -11.40 5.06 -6.52
CA PRO A 237 -12.39 4.81 -5.49
C PRO A 237 -11.72 4.47 -4.15
N VAL A 238 -12.17 5.13 -3.08
CA VAL A 238 -11.68 4.95 -1.71
C VAL A 238 -12.78 4.35 -0.85
N PHE A 239 -12.51 3.16 -0.31
CA PHE A 239 -13.42 2.43 0.56
C PHE A 239 -13.08 2.69 2.03
N ARG A 240 -14.11 2.96 2.83
CA ARG A 240 -14.05 3.07 4.28
C ARG A 240 -14.86 1.96 4.95
N VAL A 241 -14.42 1.57 6.14
CA VAL A 241 -15.13 0.64 7.01
C VAL A 241 -15.53 1.36 8.29
N TYR A 242 -16.78 1.17 8.68
CA TYR A 242 -17.38 1.61 9.93
C TYR A 242 -17.50 0.38 10.84
N PRO A 243 -16.58 0.17 11.81
CA PRO A 243 -16.56 -1.02 12.64
C PRO A 243 -17.86 -1.22 13.44
N PHE A 244 -18.53 -0.12 13.79
CA PHE A 244 -19.78 -0.10 14.55
C PHE A 244 -21.01 0.23 13.69
N GLY A 245 -20.87 0.21 12.37
CA GLY A 245 -21.89 0.62 11.41
C GLY A 245 -21.93 2.13 11.16
N LYS A 246 -22.56 2.52 10.04
CA LYS A 246 -22.61 3.92 9.54
C LYS A 246 -23.28 4.93 10.47
N LYS A 247 -24.00 4.48 11.51
CA LYS A 247 -24.63 5.38 12.50
C LYS A 247 -23.63 6.03 13.46
N VAL A 248 -22.42 5.46 13.57
CA VAL A 248 -21.34 5.99 14.38
C VAL A 248 -20.27 6.50 13.43
N ASP A 249 -19.90 7.78 13.55
CA ASP A 249 -18.84 8.39 12.74
C ASP A 249 -17.44 7.98 13.24
N PHE A 250 -17.20 6.67 13.18
CA PHE A 250 -15.92 6.07 13.49
C PHE A 250 -15.57 5.12 12.36
N TYR A 251 -14.56 5.49 11.58
CA TYR A 251 -14.17 4.75 10.39
C TYR A 251 -12.66 4.71 10.19
N HIS A 252 -12.21 3.78 9.35
CA HIS A 252 -10.86 3.77 8.81
C HIS A 252 -10.89 3.44 7.32
N LYS A 253 -9.82 3.82 6.61
CA LYS A 253 -9.64 3.52 5.19
C LYS A 253 -9.34 2.02 5.02
N LEU A 254 -10.18 1.33 4.26
CA LEU A 254 -10.02 -0.09 3.97
C LEU A 254 -9.08 -0.32 2.78
N LEU A 255 -9.38 0.32 1.66
CA LEU A 255 -8.68 0.13 0.39
C LEU A 255 -8.86 1.36 -0.50
N GLN A 256 -7.87 1.64 -1.34
CA GLN A 256 -8.01 2.51 -2.50
C GLN A 256 -7.60 1.71 -3.72
N ILE A 257 -8.45 1.71 -4.74
CA ILE A 257 -8.21 1.00 -6.00
C ILE A 257 -7.89 2.03 -7.07
N LYS A 258 -7.04 1.68 -8.04
CA LYS A 258 -6.81 2.47 -9.26
C LYS A 258 -7.49 1.75 -10.42
N LEU A 259 -8.45 2.41 -11.06
CA LEU A 259 -9.25 1.86 -12.16
C LEU A 259 -9.05 2.73 -13.40
N SER A 260 -8.47 2.16 -14.46
CA SER A 260 -8.37 2.83 -15.76
C SER A 260 -9.55 2.40 -16.62
N ARG A 261 -10.24 3.37 -17.24
CA ARG A 261 -11.33 3.10 -18.19
C ARG A 261 -10.77 2.41 -19.42
N ASN A 262 -9.68 2.93 -19.98
CA ASN A 262 -9.07 2.36 -21.16
C ASN A 262 -8.63 0.90 -20.92
N ALA A 263 -7.99 0.62 -19.77
CA ALA A 263 -7.58 -0.74 -19.43
C ALA A 263 -8.75 -1.72 -19.28
N ALA A 264 -9.92 -1.27 -18.80
CA ALA A 264 -11.08 -2.14 -18.66
C ALA A 264 -11.68 -2.55 -20.02
N PHE A 265 -11.70 -1.63 -20.98
CA PHE A 265 -12.33 -1.84 -22.30
C PHE A 265 -11.38 -2.30 -23.41
N THR A 266 -10.08 -2.38 -23.16
CA THR A 266 -9.10 -2.84 -24.16
C THR A 266 -8.97 -4.36 -24.18
N LYS A 267 -9.21 -4.99 -25.34
CA LYS A 267 -9.09 -6.46 -25.52
C LYS A 267 -7.68 -6.97 -25.86
N SER A 268 -6.72 -6.11 -26.24
CA SER A 268 -5.36 -6.52 -26.61
C SER A 268 -4.28 -5.57 -26.10
N ALA A 269 -3.08 -6.10 -25.85
CA ALA A 269 -1.88 -5.34 -25.51
C ALA A 269 -1.31 -4.51 -26.70
N SER A 270 -2.07 -4.27 -27.78
CA SER A 270 -1.57 -3.64 -29.01
C SER A 270 -1.73 -2.11 -29.04
N ILE A 271 -2.02 -1.46 -27.91
CA ILE A 271 -1.94 0.01 -27.74
C ILE A 271 -0.85 0.34 -26.69
N SER A 272 0.14 -0.53 -26.49
CA SER A 272 1.38 -0.17 -25.79
C SER A 272 2.43 0.45 -26.73
N ILE A 273 2.17 0.53 -28.04
CA ILE A 273 3.12 1.05 -29.04
C ILE A 273 3.18 2.59 -29.08
N LEU A 274 2.30 3.30 -28.37
CA LEU A 274 2.42 4.75 -28.17
C LEU A 274 2.95 5.14 -26.77
N LYS A 275 3.45 4.18 -25.98
CA LYS A 275 3.88 4.43 -24.58
C LYS A 275 5.38 4.22 -24.33
N SER A 276 6.22 4.21 -25.37
CA SER A 276 7.67 3.96 -25.23
C SER A 276 8.59 5.04 -25.77
N SER A 277 8.10 6.21 -26.21
CA SER A 277 8.98 7.25 -26.78
C SER A 277 9.19 8.50 -25.93
N ASP A 278 8.44 8.70 -24.84
CA ASP A 278 8.61 9.90 -24.00
C ASP A 278 8.63 9.51 -22.52
N LEU A 279 9.85 9.25 -22.02
CA LEU A 279 10.32 9.41 -20.64
C LEU A 279 11.75 8.83 -20.56
N SER A 280 12.69 9.56 -21.16
CA SER A 280 14.09 9.61 -20.72
C SER A 280 14.22 10.68 -19.63
#